data_AF-A0AB33AJX5-F1
#
_entry.id   AF-A0AB33AJX5-F1
#
_cell.length_a   1.000
_cell.length_b   1.000
_cell.length_c   1.000
_cell.angle_alpha   90.00
_cell.angle_beta   90.00
_cell.angle_gamma   90.00
#
_symmetry.space_group_name_H-M   'P 1'
#
loop_
_entity.id
_entity.type
_entity.pdbx_description
1 polymer ?
#
loop_
_entity_poly.entity_id
_entity_poly.type
_entity_poly.pdbx_seq_one_letter_code
_entity_poly.pdbx_strand_id
1 'polypeptide(L)'
;MLKTKIRTLYCESLGNALKQQLVEQEIPQNEVSYYFDDDIRLISAPVISQILKGKRNITLDTVDALQETLSLPNVKSVFFPNVDFCELLISQLTELILTDGSSSTKQLFQIKEMDIQQNLSTLTTALYDYFPDFPEEETSYQIAESLTEWLIEFVALVAQL
;
A
#
# COMPACT_ATOMS: atom_id res chain seq x y z
N MET A 1 6.80 -6.58 16.49
CA MET A 1 5.47 -7.22 16.43
C MET A 1 4.52 -6.40 15.56
N LEU A 2 4.29 -5.11 15.85
CA LEU A 2 3.41 -4.25 15.04
C LEU A 2 3.94 -3.95 13.63
N LYS A 3 5.21 -3.55 13.46
CA LYS A 3 5.86 -3.34 12.14
C LYS A 3 5.67 -4.51 11.17
N THR A 4 5.89 -5.73 11.67
CA THR A 4 5.70 -6.95 10.87
C THR A 4 4.25 -7.14 10.45
N LYS A 5 3.29 -6.86 11.35
CA LYS A 5 1.86 -6.93 11.04
C LYS A 5 1.45 -5.90 10.00
N ILE A 6 1.91 -4.65 10.12
CA ILE A 6 1.67 -3.58 9.15
C ILE A 6 2.22 -4.00 7.79
N ARG A 7 3.45 -4.50 7.73
CA ARG A 7 4.06 -4.95 6.47
C ARG A 7 3.26 -6.08 5.81
N THR A 8 2.88 -7.10 6.57
CA THR A 8 2.07 -8.20 6.05
C THR A 8 0.73 -7.69 5.52
N LEU A 9 0.03 -6.89 6.31
CA LEU A 9 -1.26 -6.30 5.97
C LEU A 9 -1.16 -5.45 4.69
N TYR A 10 -0.20 -4.53 4.63
CA TYR A 10 0.04 -3.67 3.47
C TYR A 10 0.37 -4.50 2.22
N CYS A 11 1.31 -5.45 2.31
CA CYS A 11 1.72 -6.24 1.14
C CYS A 11 0.59 -7.14 0.63
N GLU A 12 -0.24 -7.71 1.51
CA GLU A 12 -1.39 -8.52 1.12
C GLU A 12 -2.47 -7.66 0.43
N SER A 13 -2.82 -6.52 1.01
CA SER A 13 -3.77 -5.58 0.40
C SER A 13 -3.26 -5.06 -0.94
N LEU A 14 -1.98 -4.71 -1.02
CA LEU A 14 -1.36 -4.21 -2.25
C LEU A 14 -1.35 -5.28 -3.34
N GLY A 15 -0.94 -6.51 -2.99
CA GLY A 15 -0.91 -7.63 -3.91
C GLY A 15 -2.31 -7.92 -4.49
N ASN A 16 -3.36 -7.83 -3.66
CA ASN A 16 -4.73 -7.99 -4.11
C ASN A 16 -5.18 -6.87 -5.07
N ALA A 17 -4.87 -5.61 -4.76
CA ALA A 17 -5.21 -4.47 -5.61
C ALA A 17 -4.52 -4.56 -6.99
N LEU A 18 -3.22 -4.87 -7.02
CA LEU A 18 -2.48 -5.08 -8.27
C LEU A 18 -3.03 -6.26 -9.08
N LYS A 19 -3.45 -7.33 -8.39
CA LYS A 19 -4.07 -8.49 -9.05
C LYS A 19 -5.39 -8.09 -9.72
N GLN A 20 -6.21 -7.28 -9.05
CA GLN A 20 -7.46 -6.78 -9.63
C GLN A 20 -7.17 -5.98 -10.90
N GLN A 21 -6.21 -5.04 -10.87
CA GLN A 21 -5.86 -4.27 -12.07
C GLN A 21 -5.38 -5.13 -13.23
N LEU A 22 -4.50 -6.12 -12.97
CA LEU A 22 -4.06 -7.06 -14.01
C LEU A 22 -5.23 -7.84 -14.62
N VAL A 23 -6.18 -8.30 -13.79
CA VAL A 23 -7.36 -9.04 -14.28
C VAL A 23 -8.29 -8.14 -15.07
N GLU A 24 -8.54 -6.92 -14.61
CA GLU A 24 -9.42 -5.95 -15.28
C GLU A 24 -8.88 -5.51 -16.65
N GLN A 25 -7.55 -5.45 -16.80
CA GLN A 25 -6.87 -5.14 -18.05
C GLN A 25 -6.57 -6.38 -18.90
N GLU A 26 -7.01 -7.57 -18.47
CA GLU A 26 -6.76 -8.86 -19.13
C GLU A 26 -5.25 -9.18 -19.32
N ILE A 27 -4.39 -8.68 -18.44
CA ILE A 27 -2.93 -8.85 -18.51
C ILE A 27 -2.49 -10.12 -17.75
N PRO A 28 -1.90 -11.11 -18.44
CA PRO A 28 -1.32 -12.28 -17.81
C PRO A 28 -0.09 -11.96 -16.94
N GLN A 29 0.09 -12.67 -15.83
CA GLN A 29 1.22 -12.46 -14.91
C GLN A 29 2.60 -12.69 -15.56
N ASN A 30 2.67 -13.46 -16.65
CA ASN A 30 3.89 -13.72 -17.41
C ASN A 30 4.20 -12.65 -18.45
N GLU A 31 3.42 -11.58 -18.53
CA GLU A 31 3.64 -10.45 -19.44
C GLU A 31 4.18 -9.20 -18.72
N VAL A 32 4.28 -9.25 -17.39
CA VAL A 32 4.88 -8.16 -16.59
C VAL A 32 6.36 -8.03 -16.95
N SER A 33 6.70 -6.89 -17.55
CA SER A 33 8.04 -6.60 -18.06
C SER A 33 8.38 -5.13 -17.93
N TYR A 34 9.68 -4.83 -18.02
CA TYR A 34 10.22 -3.47 -18.09
C TYR A 34 11.26 -3.36 -19.20
N TYR A 35 11.44 -2.15 -19.73
CA TYR A 35 12.54 -1.85 -20.64
C TYR A 35 13.83 -1.53 -19.87
N PHE A 36 14.93 -2.16 -20.26
CA PHE A 36 16.27 -1.85 -19.74
C PHE A 36 17.32 -2.00 -20.83
N ASP A 37 18.02 -0.91 -21.13
CA ASP A 37 19.13 -0.88 -22.12
C ASP A 37 18.71 -1.47 -23.48
N ASP A 38 17.61 -0.95 -24.02
CA ASP A 38 16.96 -1.37 -25.28
C ASP A 38 16.44 -2.83 -25.32
N ASP A 39 16.51 -3.57 -24.21
CA ASP A 39 16.00 -4.93 -24.06
C ASP A 39 14.74 -4.99 -23.18
N ILE A 40 13.83 -5.91 -23.52
CA ILE A 40 12.66 -6.21 -22.68
C ILE A 40 13.05 -7.26 -21.65
N ARG A 41 12.89 -6.93 -20.37
CA ARG A 41 13.13 -7.84 -19.24
C ARG A 41 11.82 -8.27 -18.61
N LEU A 42 11.55 -9.57 -18.64
CA LEU A 42 10.36 -10.17 -18.03
C LEU A 42 10.60 -10.46 -16.55
N ILE A 43 9.64 -10.07 -15.71
CA ILE A 43 9.57 -10.58 -14.34
C ILE A 43 8.91 -11.94 -14.38
N SER A 44 9.57 -12.96 -13.84
CA SER A 44 9.03 -14.33 -13.90
C SER A 44 7.64 -14.41 -13.25
N ALA A 45 6.70 -15.12 -13.88
CA ALA A 45 5.34 -15.29 -13.36
C ALA A 45 5.28 -15.83 -11.92
N PRO A 46 6.17 -16.74 -11.46
CA PRO A 46 6.21 -17.13 -10.05
C PRO A 46 6.53 -15.99 -9.09
N VAL A 47 7.40 -15.04 -9.49
CA VAL A 47 7.72 -13.85 -8.67
C VAL A 47 6.50 -12.94 -8.57
N ILE A 48 5.86 -12.62 -9.71
CA ILE A 48 4.61 -11.85 -9.73
C ILE A 48 3.54 -12.54 -8.89
N SER A 49 3.35 -13.86 -9.04
CA SER A 49 2.38 -14.62 -8.25
C SER A 49 2.59 -14.51 -6.74
N GLN A 50 3.84 -14.45 -6.26
CA GLN A 50 4.11 -14.27 -4.82
C GLN A 50 3.88 -12.84 -4.36
N ILE A 51 4.19 -11.85 -5.20
CA ILE A 51 3.89 -10.43 -4.94
C ILE A 51 2.38 -10.21 -4.84
N LEU A 52 1.61 -10.72 -5.80
CA LEU A 52 0.15 -10.61 -5.80
C LEU A 52 -0.53 -11.34 -4.63
N LYS A 53 0.19 -12.23 -3.95
CA LYS A 53 -0.25 -12.89 -2.71
C LYS A 53 0.22 -12.16 -1.43
N GLY A 54 0.93 -11.04 -1.56
CA GLY A 54 1.57 -10.33 -0.45
C GLY A 54 2.72 -11.07 0.21
N LYS A 55 3.24 -12.14 -0.41
CA LYS A 55 4.26 -13.03 0.17
C LYS A 55 5.69 -12.64 -0.19
N ARG A 56 5.85 -11.66 -1.08
CA ARG A 56 7.15 -11.22 -1.59
C ARG A 56 7.17 -9.70 -1.73
N ASN A 57 8.33 -9.12 -1.46
CA ASN A 57 8.63 -7.72 -1.69
C ASN A 57 8.47 -7.35 -3.17
N ILE A 58 7.97 -6.15 -3.44
CA ILE A 58 8.13 -5.50 -4.74
C ILE A 58 9.49 -4.80 -4.72
N THR A 59 10.39 -5.18 -5.62
CA THR A 59 11.71 -4.54 -5.78
C THR A 59 11.65 -3.42 -6.81
N LEU A 60 12.68 -2.57 -6.89
CA LEU A 60 12.80 -1.51 -7.90
C LEU A 60 12.45 -1.99 -9.32
N ASP A 61 13.14 -3.01 -9.84
CA ASP A 61 12.84 -3.59 -11.15
C ASP A 61 11.38 -4.04 -11.32
N THR A 62 10.74 -4.51 -10.25
CA THR A 62 9.35 -4.98 -10.32
C THR A 62 8.36 -3.83 -10.23
N VAL A 63 8.70 -2.76 -9.51
CA VAL A 63 7.92 -1.51 -9.49
C VAL A 63 7.88 -0.94 -10.90
N ASP A 64 9.04 -0.77 -11.54
CA ASP A 64 9.14 -0.24 -12.90
C ASP A 64 8.33 -1.10 -13.88
N ALA A 65 8.50 -2.43 -13.79
CA ALA A 65 7.75 -3.36 -14.64
C ALA A 65 6.24 -3.27 -14.44
N LEU A 66 5.76 -3.18 -13.19
CA LEU A 66 4.34 -3.04 -12.88
C LEU A 66 3.81 -1.68 -13.34
N GLN A 67 4.56 -0.61 -13.15
CA GLN A 67 4.18 0.73 -13.57
C GLN A 67 3.99 0.77 -15.10
N GLU A 68 4.96 0.30 -15.86
CA GLU A 68 4.90 0.25 -17.32
C GLU A 68 3.76 -0.66 -17.79
N THR A 69 3.69 -1.89 -17.27
CA THR A 69 2.71 -2.90 -17.70
C THR A 69 1.27 -2.42 -17.47
N LEU A 70 1.00 -1.77 -16.34
CA LEU A 70 -0.33 -1.26 -15.98
C LEU A 70 -0.59 0.16 -16.50
N SER A 71 0.36 0.75 -17.24
CA SER A 71 0.30 2.12 -17.75
C SER A 71 0.01 3.16 -16.66
N LEU A 72 0.64 2.98 -15.49
CA LEU A 72 0.43 3.84 -14.33
C LEU A 72 1.22 5.15 -14.44
N PRO A 73 0.65 6.28 -13.99
CA PRO A 73 1.23 7.61 -14.24
C PRO A 73 2.55 7.83 -13.50
N ASN A 74 2.76 7.17 -12.37
CA ASN A 74 3.95 7.31 -11.53
C ASN A 74 4.17 6.07 -10.64
N VAL A 75 5.33 5.99 -10.01
CA VAL A 75 5.72 4.91 -9.10
C VAL A 75 4.78 4.83 -7.89
N LYS A 76 4.35 5.98 -7.34
CA LYS A 76 3.39 6.01 -6.23
C LYS A 76 2.10 5.24 -6.56
N SER A 77 1.65 5.28 -7.81
CA SER A 77 0.46 4.56 -8.27
C SER A 77 0.65 3.04 -8.33
N VAL A 78 1.87 2.53 -8.22
CA VAL A 78 2.11 1.10 -7.95
C VAL A 78 1.90 0.80 -6.48
N PHE A 79 2.36 1.66 -5.57
CA PHE A 79 2.31 1.45 -4.12
C PHE A 79 0.97 1.83 -3.46
N PHE A 80 0.23 2.75 -4.09
CA PHE A 80 -1.07 3.26 -3.68
C PHE A 80 -1.99 3.31 -4.90
N PRO A 81 -2.52 2.15 -5.35
CA PRO A 81 -3.05 2.01 -6.70
C PRO A 81 -4.32 2.79 -7.01
N ASN A 82 -5.16 3.04 -6.00
CA ASN A 82 -6.38 3.84 -6.13
C ASN A 82 -6.88 4.30 -4.75
N VAL A 83 -7.92 5.13 -4.76
CA VAL A 83 -8.56 5.66 -3.54
C VAL A 83 -9.15 4.52 -2.70
N ASP A 84 -9.82 3.55 -3.31
CA ASP A 84 -10.43 2.40 -2.62
C ASP A 84 -9.40 1.60 -1.82
N PHE A 85 -8.18 1.43 -2.36
CA PHE A 85 -7.07 0.81 -1.67
C PHE A 85 -6.64 1.62 -0.44
N CYS A 86 -6.52 2.94 -0.57
CA CYS A 86 -6.15 3.81 0.54
C CYS A 86 -7.24 3.81 1.64
N GLU A 87 -8.52 3.85 1.29
CA GLU A 87 -9.64 3.76 2.24
C GLU A 87 -9.63 2.42 3.01
N LEU A 88 -9.42 1.32 2.27
CA LEU A 88 -9.26 0.00 2.85
C LEU A 88 -8.07 -0.03 3.81
N LEU A 89 -6.93 0.54 3.42
CA LEU A 89 -5.73 0.58 4.25
C LEU A 89 -5.96 1.37 5.54
N ILE A 90 -6.63 2.54 5.49
CA ILE A 90 -7.02 3.29 6.70
C ILE A 90 -7.89 2.45 7.64
N SER A 91 -8.88 1.74 7.09
CA SER A 91 -9.79 0.90 7.85
C SER A 91 -9.05 -0.26 8.53
N GLN A 92 -8.16 -0.92 7.79
CA GLN A 92 -7.34 -2.02 8.28
C GLN A 92 -6.32 -1.56 9.33
N LEU A 93 -5.70 -0.39 9.17
CA LEU A 93 -4.80 0.19 10.18
C LEU A 93 -5.56 0.58 11.45
N THR A 94 -6.78 1.10 11.31
CA THR A 94 -7.69 1.39 12.43
C THR A 94 -7.98 0.13 13.24
N GLU A 95 -8.37 -0.97 12.58
CA GLU A 95 -8.62 -2.26 13.23
C GLU A 95 -7.35 -2.81 13.91
N LEU A 96 -6.20 -2.68 13.24
CA LEU A 96 -4.92 -3.10 13.79
C LEU A 96 -4.57 -2.31 15.06
N ILE A 97 -4.81 -1.00 15.08
CA ILE A 97 -4.61 -0.16 16.28
C ILE A 97 -5.56 -0.58 17.40
N LEU A 98 -6.84 -0.81 17.10
CA LEU A 98 -7.84 -1.27 18.08
C LEU A 98 -7.46 -2.63 18.70
N THR A 99 -6.78 -3.49 17.93
CA THR A 99 -6.37 -4.83 18.36
C THR A 99 -5.01 -4.88 19.04
N ASP A 100 -4.01 -4.17 18.50
CA ASP A 100 -2.59 -4.29 18.86
C ASP A 100 -1.94 -2.98 19.34
N GLY A 101 -2.64 -1.85 19.27
CA GLY A 101 -2.18 -0.56 19.77
C GLY A 101 -1.97 -0.49 21.29
N SER A 102 -1.33 0.59 21.73
CA SER A 102 -1.20 0.88 23.16
C SER A 102 -2.58 1.16 23.79
N SER A 103 -2.69 1.03 25.12
CA SER A 103 -3.97 1.26 25.83
C SER A 103 -4.58 2.64 25.53
N SER A 104 -3.76 3.70 25.56
CA SER A 104 -4.23 5.06 25.27
C SER A 104 -4.64 5.25 23.81
N THR A 105 -3.86 4.71 22.86
CA THR A 105 -4.19 4.78 21.43
C THR A 105 -5.47 4.02 21.12
N LYS A 106 -5.66 2.83 21.71
CA LYS A 106 -6.89 2.05 21.58
C LYS A 106 -8.11 2.82 22.08
N GLN A 107 -8.02 3.39 23.28
CA GLN A 107 -9.11 4.19 23.85
C GLN A 107 -9.46 5.39 22.97
N LEU A 108 -8.46 6.10 22.45
CA LEU A 108 -8.68 7.19 21.50
C LEU A 108 -9.47 6.73 20.28
N PHE A 109 -9.01 5.66 19.62
CA PHE A 109 -9.64 5.15 18.40
C PHE A 109 -11.05 4.59 18.66
N GLN A 110 -11.30 4.01 19.83
CA GLN A 110 -12.65 3.58 20.24
C GLN A 110 -13.60 4.78 20.42
N ILE A 111 -13.13 5.85 21.07
CA ILE A 111 -13.92 7.07 21.27
C ILE A 111 -14.20 7.75 19.92
N LYS A 112 -13.22 7.72 19.02
CA LYS A 112 -13.25 8.37 17.71
C LYS A 112 -13.76 7.49 16.56
N GLU A 113 -14.28 6.31 16.84
CA GLU A 113 -14.67 5.34 15.80
C GLU A 113 -15.65 5.93 14.77
N MET A 114 -16.72 6.60 15.24
CA MET A 114 -17.70 7.23 14.36
C MET A 114 -17.08 8.43 13.59
N ASP A 115 -16.24 9.21 14.24
CA ASP A 115 -15.58 10.37 13.64
C ASP A 115 -14.60 9.92 12.53
N ILE A 116 -13.87 8.82 12.75
CA ILE A 116 -12.99 8.19 11.75
C ILE A 116 -13.80 7.79 10.51
N GLN A 117 -14.95 7.13 10.69
CA GLN A 117 -15.81 6.71 9.58
C GLN A 117 -16.36 7.92 8.81
N GLN A 118 -16.77 8.98 9.50
CA GLN A 118 -17.27 10.21 8.85
C GLN A 118 -16.18 11.00 8.12
N ASN A 119 -14.92 10.86 8.53
CA ASN A 119 -13.77 11.58 7.97
C ASN A 119 -12.82 10.68 7.16
N LEU A 120 -13.29 9.50 6.72
CA LEU A 120 -12.46 8.52 6.01
C LEU A 120 -11.80 9.12 4.76
N SER A 121 -12.53 9.91 3.99
CA SER A 121 -11.98 10.58 2.79
C SER A 121 -10.83 11.55 3.12
N THR A 122 -10.96 12.31 4.21
CA THR A 122 -9.90 13.22 4.69
C THR A 122 -8.66 12.46 5.14
N LEU A 123 -8.85 11.38 5.90
CA LEU A 123 -7.75 10.52 6.37
C LEU A 123 -7.04 9.81 5.20
N THR A 124 -7.82 9.37 4.21
CA THR A 124 -7.33 8.75 2.98
C THR A 124 -6.51 9.74 2.16
N THR A 125 -6.98 10.98 2.03
CA THR A 125 -6.24 12.06 1.36
C THR A 125 -4.92 12.33 2.10
N ALA A 126 -4.95 12.43 3.42
CA ALA A 126 -3.73 12.65 4.22
C ALA A 126 -2.71 11.51 4.09
N LEU A 127 -3.17 10.26 4.01
CA LEU A 127 -2.31 9.12 3.72
C LEU A 127 -1.70 9.21 2.33
N TYR A 128 -2.53 9.48 1.32
CA TYR A 128 -2.09 9.55 -0.07
C TYR A 128 -1.07 10.70 -0.23
N ASP A 129 -1.34 11.87 0.33
CA ASP A 129 -0.49 13.06 0.19
C ASP A 129 0.82 12.97 0.98
N TYR A 130 0.91 12.10 1.98
CA TYR A 130 2.16 11.85 2.71
C TYR A 130 3.26 11.29 1.79
N PHE A 131 2.89 10.45 0.82
CA PHE A 131 3.84 9.88 -0.14
C PHE A 131 3.88 10.75 -1.42
N PRO A 132 5.06 11.21 -1.87
CA PRO A 132 5.17 11.95 -3.13
C PRO A 132 4.96 11.01 -4.33
N ASP A 133 4.72 11.58 -5.52
CA ASP A 133 4.51 10.80 -6.75
C ASP A 133 5.69 9.88 -7.10
N PHE A 134 6.89 10.27 -6.66
CA PHE A 134 8.13 9.50 -6.75
C PHE A 134 8.69 9.35 -5.32
N PRO A 135 8.23 8.34 -4.56
CA PRO A 135 8.72 8.05 -3.22
C PRO A 135 10.23 7.77 -3.21
N GLU A 136 10.91 8.10 -2.11
CA GLU A 136 12.32 7.69 -1.92
C GLU A 136 12.42 6.18 -1.67
N GLU A 137 11.34 5.56 -1.23
CA GLU A 137 11.21 4.12 -1.04
C GLU A 137 11.16 3.38 -2.37
N GLU A 138 12.14 2.50 -2.59
CA GLU A 138 12.29 1.71 -3.81
C GLU A 138 11.50 0.39 -3.74
N THR A 139 10.94 0.05 -2.58
CA THR A 139 10.34 -1.27 -2.35
C THR A 139 9.09 -1.23 -1.49
N SER A 140 8.20 -2.22 -1.66
CA SER A 140 6.98 -2.30 -0.84
C SER A 140 7.28 -2.53 0.64
N TYR A 141 8.43 -3.12 0.98
CA TYR A 141 8.86 -3.24 2.37
C TYR A 141 9.32 -1.92 2.97
N GLN A 142 9.97 -1.05 2.20
CA GLN A 142 10.33 0.30 2.67
C GLN A 142 9.07 1.15 2.83
N ILE A 143 8.12 1.11 1.89
CA ILE A 143 6.82 1.78 2.04
C ILE A 143 6.12 1.33 3.33
N ALA A 144 6.14 0.02 3.65
CA ALA A 144 5.56 -0.47 4.89
C ALA A 144 6.26 0.06 6.18
N GLU A 145 7.56 0.32 6.13
CA GLU A 145 8.28 0.95 7.24
C GLU A 145 7.88 2.43 7.36
N SER A 146 7.83 3.17 6.24
CA SER A 146 7.38 4.57 6.22
C SER A 146 5.91 4.73 6.63
N LEU A 147 5.05 3.75 6.29
CA LEU A 147 3.69 3.66 6.81
C LEU A 147 3.67 3.51 8.33
N THR A 148 4.65 2.80 8.91
CA THR A 148 4.74 2.69 10.37
C THR A 148 5.13 4.01 11.03
N GLU A 149 5.93 4.83 10.35
CA GLU A 149 6.26 6.18 10.81
C GLU A 149 5.05 7.09 10.71
N TRP A 150 4.36 7.08 9.56
CA TRP A 150 3.13 7.82 9.32
C TRP A 150 1.99 7.50 10.30
N LEU A 151 2.01 6.34 10.96
CA LEU A 151 1.03 6.03 12.01
C LEU A 151 1.04 7.05 13.16
N ILE A 152 2.15 7.75 13.40
CA ILE A 152 2.21 8.82 14.40
C ILE A 152 1.31 9.98 13.97
N GLU A 153 1.46 10.45 12.74
CA GLU A 153 0.59 11.44 12.09
C GLU A 153 -0.86 10.96 12.04
N PHE A 154 -1.11 9.69 11.72
CA PHE A 154 -2.46 9.15 11.70
C PHE A 154 -3.13 9.24 13.08
N VAL A 155 -2.43 8.86 14.15
CA VAL A 155 -2.93 8.99 15.52
C VAL A 155 -3.19 10.46 15.87
N ALA A 156 -2.31 11.38 15.45
CA ALA A 156 -2.48 12.81 15.67
C ALA A 156 -3.71 13.37 14.92
N LEU A 157 -3.94 12.94 13.68
CA LEU A 157 -5.12 13.31 12.89
C LEU A 157 -6.40 12.82 13.56
N VAL A 158 -6.43 11.57 14.00
CA VAL A 158 -7.59 11.00 14.73
C VAL A 158 -7.86 11.75 16.04
N ALA A 159 -6.83 12.22 16.74
CA ALA A 159 -6.99 13.04 17.94
C ALA A 159 -7.58 14.43 17.69
N GLN A 160 -7.52 14.92 16.45
CA GLN A 160 -8.02 16.23 16.03
C GLN A 160 -9.40 16.21 15.38
N LEU A 161 -9.88 15.02 14.97
CA LEU A 161 -11.30 14.80 14.65
C LEU A 161 -12.14 15.11 15.89
#